data_AF-A0AA38PJJ3-F1
#
_entry.id   AF-A0AA38PJJ3-F1
#
_cell.length_a   1.000
_cell.length_b   1.000
_cell.length_c   1.000
_cell.angle_alpha   90.00
_cell.angle_beta   90.00
_cell.angle_gamma   90.00
#
_symmetry.space_group_name_H-M   'P 1'
#
loop_
_entity.id
_entity.type
_entity.pdbx_description
1 polymer ?
#
loop_
_entity_poly.entity_id
_entity_poly.type
_entity_poly.pdbx_seq_one_letter_code
_entity_poly.pdbx_strand_id
1 'polypeptide(L)'
;MNGIVDHRNGGSSNIDSSSSSSSGHSTGAAIPPETNISHTRSRSLHLHNKASHLASESTENLGNSIQMAISPRSSNYERLEGGMGPSRINSKRRFAWKKIAIAAVVLVGLVWVFGPKEPAKVLSWPTDDTAEEIVYSTPYPIVDPVDPVPPPIPPAEKTNTPPANSDSKIPSSSSKHPASFEEDPDPSKTTHCSTPYAEHLPLVQYALMIDAGSTGSRIHVYKFNNCGSSPSYEYEVFKQRQPGLSKFAGQPVEAAESLDVLLDEAVRVVPSSLRACTPVAVKATAGLRLLPGSQSKDILDAVAKRIHEKYPFQLHEPDGVVIMDGKDEGVYAWITANYLLNTIRADTPADTPTYAVLDLGGASTQIVFEPTFSKESGNLEEGEHKYELEFGGRTHILYQHSYLGYGLMRARAHVHQLVEFMASIRNPGAGAVDTVPATIGNPCLARGTKRNVDIEDERTKTTKTVVMDGEQIGSFEACNRVVELVMAKDSICELKPCSFNGVYQPSLLDSFSSGKVLLLSYFFDRLDPLLSKTSEPVDKITVSEVASIAQDVCLGYDAWTARWGSNQEVMDELQDRPEWCLDLTFMHSLLRLGYEFSDDRDVVLGKKLQDTELGWCLGATIAIVSSGNLKCRLIA
;
A
#
# COMPACT_ATOMS: atom_id res chain seq x y z
N MET A 1 30.11 -55.28 -37.49
CA MET A 1 30.65 -56.66 -37.59
C MET A 1 29.92 -57.54 -36.59
N ASN A 2 30.02 -58.86 -36.76
CA ASN A 2 29.40 -59.91 -35.93
C ASN A 2 29.78 -59.77 -34.43
N GLY A 3 29.01 -60.24 -33.44
CA GLY A 3 27.69 -60.88 -33.46
C GLY A 3 27.59 -62.11 -32.53
N ILE A 4 26.37 -62.45 -32.08
CA ILE A 4 25.89 -63.76 -31.57
C ILE A 4 26.55 -64.32 -30.27
N VAL A 5 25.74 -64.71 -29.27
CA VAL A 5 25.67 -66.06 -28.64
C VAL A 5 24.65 -66.08 -27.48
N ASP A 6 23.81 -67.13 -27.47
CA ASP A 6 22.84 -67.50 -26.44
C ASP A 6 23.45 -68.38 -25.33
N HIS A 7 22.82 -68.44 -24.15
CA HIS A 7 22.48 -69.64 -23.35
C HIS A 7 22.06 -69.20 -21.92
N ARG A 8 20.91 -69.53 -21.31
CA ARG A 8 20.00 -70.70 -21.22
C ARG A 8 20.08 -71.41 -19.86
N ASN A 9 18.88 -71.70 -19.33
CA ASN A 9 18.48 -72.82 -18.46
C ASN A 9 18.66 -72.77 -16.93
N GLY A 10 17.58 -73.19 -16.24
CA GLY A 10 17.55 -73.71 -14.86
C GLY A 10 16.88 -72.79 -13.84
N GLY A 11 15.75 -73.12 -13.21
CA GLY A 11 14.82 -74.25 -13.39
C GLY A 11 14.02 -74.55 -12.11
N SER A 12 12.78 -75.08 -12.26
CA SER A 12 11.93 -75.85 -11.32
C SER A 12 12.32 -75.95 -9.82
N SER A 13 11.42 -75.89 -8.82
CA SER A 13 9.94 -75.89 -8.72
C SER A 13 9.58 -75.73 -7.19
N ASN A 14 8.39 -75.97 -6.58
CA ASN A 14 7.12 -76.63 -6.94
C ASN A 14 6.01 -76.33 -5.89
N ILE A 15 4.77 -76.81 -6.15
CA ILE A 15 3.74 -77.25 -5.16
C ILE A 15 2.91 -76.18 -4.37
N ASP A 16 1.62 -76.10 -4.74
CA ASP A 16 0.36 -76.14 -3.93
C ASP A 16 0.05 -75.16 -2.78
N SER A 17 -1.23 -74.84 -2.45
CA SER A 17 -2.52 -74.91 -3.21
C SER A 17 -3.68 -74.25 -2.42
N SER A 18 -4.80 -73.91 -3.10
CA SER A 18 -6.18 -73.74 -2.53
C SER A 18 -6.44 -72.61 -1.50
N SER A 19 -7.66 -72.06 -1.31
CA SER A 19 -8.84 -71.90 -2.20
C SER A 19 -9.87 -70.89 -1.63
N SER A 20 -10.81 -70.43 -2.47
CA SER A 20 -12.24 -70.21 -2.17
C SER A 20 -12.71 -69.19 -1.09
N SER A 21 -13.44 -68.15 -1.55
CA SER A 21 -14.85 -67.79 -1.17
C SER A 21 -15.21 -67.33 0.27
N SER A 22 -16.28 -66.57 0.56
CA SER A 22 -17.23 -65.72 -0.21
C SER A 22 -18.21 -65.00 0.77
N SER A 23 -18.99 -64.00 0.31
CA SER A 23 -20.14 -63.36 1.02
C SER A 23 -19.83 -62.57 2.32
N GLY A 24 -20.70 -61.68 2.86
CA GLY A 24 -21.91 -61.05 2.29
C GLY A 24 -22.99 -60.65 3.33
N HIS A 25 -23.86 -59.70 2.96
CA HIS A 25 -25.12 -59.28 3.64
C HIS A 25 -25.07 -58.34 4.87
N SER A 26 -26.25 -57.90 5.32
CA SER A 26 -26.55 -56.54 5.84
C SER A 26 -27.72 -56.47 6.83
N THR A 27 -27.81 -55.42 7.66
CA THR A 27 -29.01 -54.74 8.26
C THR A 27 -28.57 -53.78 9.39
N GLY A 28 -29.30 -52.75 9.87
CA GLY A 28 -30.54 -52.13 9.39
C GLY A 28 -31.67 -51.97 10.45
N ALA A 29 -31.77 -50.82 11.15
CA ALA A 29 -32.93 -50.39 11.98
C ALA A 29 -32.80 -48.90 12.45
N ALA A 30 -33.89 -48.24 12.89
CA ALA A 30 -33.90 -46.82 13.34
C ALA A 30 -35.16 -46.41 14.14
N ILE A 31 -35.11 -45.26 14.88
CA ILE A 31 -36.25 -44.34 15.26
C ILE A 31 -37.25 -44.91 16.34
N PRO A 32 -38.14 -44.18 17.13
CA PRO A 32 -38.47 -42.74 17.35
C PRO A 32 -38.37 -42.26 18.89
N PRO A 33 -39.29 -41.47 19.57
CA PRO A 33 -39.01 -40.07 19.95
C PRO A 33 -39.62 -39.48 21.30
N GLU A 34 -39.66 -38.13 21.44
CA GLU A 34 -40.65 -37.27 22.21
C GLU A 34 -40.72 -37.33 23.78
N THR A 35 -41.29 -36.37 24.58
CA THR A 35 -41.89 -35.00 24.38
C THR A 35 -41.77 -34.08 25.65
N ASN A 36 -42.07 -32.78 25.47
CA ASN A 36 -42.37 -31.65 26.41
C ASN A 36 -42.74 -31.85 27.91
N ILE A 37 -42.47 -30.83 28.76
CA ILE A 37 -43.45 -29.99 29.54
C ILE A 37 -42.77 -28.91 30.43
N SER A 38 -43.48 -27.81 30.74
CA SER A 38 -43.05 -26.61 31.52
C SER A 38 -43.65 -26.54 32.94
N HIS A 39 -43.10 -25.76 33.91
CA HIS A 39 -43.91 -24.93 34.87
C HIS A 39 -43.17 -23.96 35.86
N THR A 40 -43.63 -22.69 35.91
CA THR A 40 -43.77 -21.71 37.04
C THR A 40 -42.69 -21.35 38.11
N ARG A 41 -42.17 -20.10 38.02
CA ARG A 41 -42.52 -18.87 38.81
C ARG A 41 -42.43 -18.84 40.36
N SER A 42 -41.67 -17.88 40.93
CA SER A 42 -41.99 -17.20 42.22
C SER A 42 -41.39 -15.77 42.39
N ARG A 43 -41.79 -15.07 43.46
CA ARG A 43 -41.60 -13.65 43.85
C ARG A 43 -40.16 -13.32 44.33
N SER A 44 -39.56 -12.12 44.21
CA SER A 44 -39.97 -10.69 44.25
C SER A 44 -39.90 -10.00 45.63
N LEU A 45 -39.17 -8.87 45.70
CA LEU A 45 -39.35 -7.78 46.69
C LEU A 45 -38.76 -6.45 46.16
N HIS A 46 -39.20 -5.30 46.69
CA HIS A 46 -38.91 -3.94 46.21
C HIS A 46 -38.01 -3.13 47.16
N LEU A 47 -37.33 -2.11 46.60
CA LEU A 47 -37.27 -0.72 47.11
C LEU A 47 -36.72 0.19 45.98
N HIS A 48 -37.56 0.86 45.19
CA HIS A 48 -38.13 2.21 45.42
C HIS A 48 -37.11 3.35 45.63
N ASN A 49 -36.96 4.21 44.61
CA ASN A 49 -37.10 5.65 44.80
C ASN A 49 -37.64 6.34 43.53
N LYS A 50 -38.08 7.61 43.61
CA LYS A 50 -39.10 8.16 42.68
C LYS A 50 -38.87 9.64 42.32
N ALA A 51 -38.87 9.98 41.02
CA ALA A 51 -39.15 11.31 40.44
C ALA A 51 -39.33 11.15 38.91
N SER A 52 -40.54 11.15 38.34
CA SER A 52 -41.35 12.33 37.93
C SER A 52 -40.63 13.24 36.91
N HIS A 53 -40.81 13.04 35.61
CA HIS A 53 -41.96 13.44 34.76
C HIS A 53 -41.87 14.88 34.21
N LEU A 54 -41.74 14.98 32.89
CA LEU A 54 -42.61 15.76 32.00
C LEU A 54 -42.51 15.17 30.59
N ALA A 55 -43.54 15.35 29.74
CA ALA A 55 -43.65 14.65 28.46
C ALA A 55 -44.42 15.47 27.40
N SER A 56 -43.94 15.40 26.15
CA SER A 56 -44.57 15.81 24.88
C SER A 56 -43.48 15.62 23.80
N GLU A 57 -43.70 15.17 22.57
CA GLU A 57 -44.76 14.31 21.99
C GLU A 57 -44.15 13.68 20.72
N SER A 58 -44.69 12.55 20.24
CA SER A 58 -44.14 11.85 19.08
C SER A 58 -44.67 12.38 17.75
N THR A 59 -43.77 12.78 16.86
CA THR A 59 -44.00 12.71 15.40
C THR A 59 -42.88 11.88 14.77
N GLU A 60 -43.14 10.59 14.56
CA GLU A 60 -42.26 9.74 13.74
C GLU A 60 -42.34 10.22 12.29
N ASN A 61 -41.18 10.37 11.65
CA ASN A 61 -41.10 10.54 10.20
C ASN A 61 -39.87 9.76 9.72
N LEU A 62 -40.11 8.53 9.26
CA LEU A 62 -39.08 7.50 9.10
C LEU A 62 -38.29 7.66 7.79
N GLY A 63 -37.50 8.73 7.70
CA GLY A 63 -36.58 8.98 6.59
C GLY A 63 -35.23 8.28 6.81
N ASN A 64 -35.06 7.07 6.25
CA ASN A 64 -33.76 6.39 6.25
C ASN A 64 -32.76 7.10 5.32
N SER A 65 -32.06 8.09 5.84
CA SER A 65 -30.81 8.59 5.24
C SER A 65 -29.64 7.84 5.89
N ILE A 66 -28.98 6.97 5.11
CA ILE A 66 -27.82 6.20 5.59
C ILE A 66 -26.61 7.13 5.55
N GLN A 67 -26.34 7.77 6.68
CA GLN A 67 -25.24 8.73 6.84
C GLN A 67 -23.92 7.98 7.04
N MET A 68 -22.92 8.20 6.17
CA MET A 68 -21.57 7.67 6.37
C MET A 68 -20.97 8.24 7.65
N ALA A 69 -20.78 7.38 8.66
CA ALA A 69 -20.20 7.74 9.94
C ALA A 69 -18.71 7.37 9.96
N ILE A 70 -17.84 8.37 9.92
CA ILE A 70 -16.39 8.20 10.09
C ILE A 70 -16.06 8.21 11.59
N SER A 71 -15.29 7.22 12.04
CA SER A 71 -14.98 7.00 13.47
C SER A 71 -14.19 8.19 14.09
N PRO A 72 -14.50 8.63 15.32
CA PRO A 72 -13.92 9.84 15.91
C PRO A 72 -12.43 9.74 16.24
N ARG A 73 -11.71 10.86 16.05
CA ARG A 73 -10.26 10.99 16.21
C ARG A 73 -9.78 10.65 17.64
N SER A 74 -8.83 9.73 17.75
CA SER A 74 -8.00 9.48 18.95
C SER A 74 -6.89 10.52 19.06
N SER A 75 -6.34 10.74 20.26
CA SER A 75 -5.42 11.86 20.57
C SER A 75 -4.04 11.44 21.11
N ASN A 76 -3.61 10.20 20.89
CA ASN A 76 -2.42 9.63 21.55
C ASN A 76 -1.19 9.41 20.64
N TYR A 77 -1.18 9.93 19.39
CA TYR A 77 -0.23 9.51 18.36
C TYR A 77 1.13 10.27 18.30
N GLU A 78 1.32 11.38 19.06
CA GLU A 78 2.59 12.16 19.09
C GLU A 78 3.85 11.33 19.46
N ARG A 79 3.70 10.09 19.93
CA ARG A 79 4.79 9.20 20.35
C ARG A 79 5.37 8.32 19.23
N LEU A 80 4.70 8.15 18.09
CA LEU A 80 5.14 7.22 17.03
C LEU A 80 5.64 7.89 15.74
N GLU A 81 5.20 9.11 15.42
CA GLU A 81 5.82 9.88 14.31
C GLU A 81 7.18 10.50 14.70
N GLY A 82 7.39 10.77 15.99
CA GLY A 82 8.60 11.41 16.50
C GLY A 82 9.67 10.43 16.97
N GLY A 83 10.71 10.21 16.17
CA GLY A 83 11.85 9.31 16.47
C GLY A 83 12.79 9.75 17.60
N MET A 84 12.26 10.26 18.73
CA MET A 84 13.03 10.76 19.87
C MET A 84 12.63 10.08 21.19
N GLY A 85 13.54 9.27 21.73
CA GLY A 85 13.37 8.63 23.04
C GLY A 85 13.24 9.63 24.20
N PRO A 86 12.51 9.29 25.28
CA PRO A 86 12.06 10.27 26.27
C PRO A 86 13.18 10.79 27.18
N SER A 87 13.50 12.08 27.04
CA SER A 87 14.26 12.84 28.03
C SER A 87 13.48 12.94 29.36
N ARG A 88 14.03 12.38 30.45
CA ARG A 88 13.31 12.22 31.73
C ARG A 88 13.53 13.39 32.70
N ILE A 89 12.45 14.11 33.02
CA ILE A 89 12.23 14.85 34.28
C ILE A 89 10.70 15.04 34.42
N ASN A 90 10.01 14.87 35.54
CA ASN A 90 10.38 14.40 36.89
C ASN A 90 9.43 13.21 37.27
N SER A 91 8.90 12.89 38.46
CA SER A 91 8.99 13.43 39.82
C SER A 91 8.84 12.34 40.91
N LYS A 92 9.15 12.68 42.16
CA LYS A 92 8.59 12.08 43.41
C LYS A 92 8.54 10.55 43.56
N ARG A 93 9.69 9.88 43.50
CA ARG A 93 10.02 8.80 44.46
C ARG A 93 11.50 8.86 44.85
N ARG A 94 11.80 9.20 46.11
CA ARG A 94 13.18 9.26 46.64
C ARG A 94 13.70 7.85 46.94
N PHE A 95 14.14 7.13 45.91
CA PHE A 95 14.79 5.82 46.06
C PHE A 95 16.32 5.96 46.15
N ALA A 96 16.99 5.06 46.87
CA ALA A 96 18.37 5.26 47.38
C ALA A 96 19.51 5.01 46.37
N TRP A 97 19.33 5.43 45.11
CA TRP A 97 20.24 5.17 43.98
C TRP A 97 21.73 5.46 44.25
N LYS A 98 22.06 6.51 45.02
CA LYS A 98 23.46 6.86 45.32
C LYS A 98 24.25 5.73 46.02
N LYS A 99 23.60 4.84 46.79
CA LYS A 99 24.29 3.69 47.40
C LYS A 99 24.56 2.57 46.40
N ILE A 100 23.64 2.33 45.46
CA ILE A 100 23.76 1.29 44.43
C ILE A 100 24.83 1.70 43.40
N ALA A 101 24.84 2.97 42.97
CA ALA A 101 25.83 3.49 42.04
C ALA A 101 27.28 3.36 42.57
N ILE A 102 27.51 3.65 43.86
CA ILE A 102 28.84 3.48 44.48
C ILE A 102 29.24 2.00 44.51
N ALA A 103 28.32 1.09 44.88
CA ALA A 103 28.59 -0.35 44.88
C ALA A 103 28.92 -0.88 43.46
N ALA A 104 28.21 -0.41 42.44
CA ALA A 104 28.46 -0.78 41.05
C ALA A 104 29.84 -0.29 40.55
N VAL A 105 30.21 0.97 40.84
CA VAL A 105 31.53 1.52 40.48
C VAL A 105 32.67 0.77 41.19
N VAL A 106 32.49 0.39 42.46
CA VAL A 106 33.48 -0.42 43.18
C VAL A 106 33.60 -1.82 42.57
N LEU A 107 32.50 -2.47 42.20
CA LEU A 107 32.53 -3.79 41.53
C LEU A 107 33.22 -3.72 40.16
N VAL A 108 32.89 -2.74 39.32
CA VAL A 108 33.53 -2.56 38.01
C VAL A 108 35.02 -2.25 38.18
N GLY A 109 35.40 -1.42 39.16
CA GLY A 109 36.79 -1.16 39.49
C GLY A 109 37.56 -2.42 39.93
N LEU A 110 36.95 -3.26 40.78
CA LEU A 110 37.56 -4.54 41.19
C LEU A 110 37.74 -5.49 40.01
N VAL A 111 36.75 -5.62 39.12
CA VAL A 111 36.84 -6.45 37.91
C VAL A 111 37.90 -5.92 36.93
N TRP A 112 38.08 -4.60 36.81
CA TRP A 112 39.09 -4.02 35.92
C TRP A 112 40.54 -4.09 36.48
N VAL A 113 40.68 -4.09 37.81
CA VAL A 113 41.99 -4.20 38.49
C VAL A 113 42.43 -5.66 38.64
N PHE A 114 41.52 -6.58 39.00
CA PHE A 114 41.83 -7.98 39.33
C PHE A 114 41.32 -9.01 38.31
N GLY A 115 40.58 -8.61 37.28
CA GLY A 115 40.19 -9.49 36.18
C GLY A 115 41.42 -9.95 35.35
N PRO A 116 41.41 -11.18 34.81
CA PRO A 116 42.52 -11.70 34.03
C PRO A 116 42.71 -10.90 32.74
N LYS A 117 43.91 -10.35 32.56
CA LYS A 117 44.30 -9.58 31.36
C LYS A 117 45.07 -10.50 30.42
N GLU A 118 44.36 -11.18 29.53
CA GLU A 118 45.01 -11.84 28.40
C GLU A 118 45.59 -10.78 27.43
N PRO A 119 46.82 -10.94 26.93
CA PRO A 119 47.38 -10.05 25.93
C PRO A 119 46.65 -10.28 24.59
N ALA A 120 46.14 -9.21 23.98
CA ALA A 120 45.43 -9.28 22.72
C ALA A 120 46.34 -9.87 21.62
N LYS A 121 45.92 -11.00 21.03
CA LYS A 121 46.59 -11.58 19.87
C LYS A 121 46.36 -10.68 18.65
N VAL A 122 47.42 -10.01 18.19
CA VAL A 122 47.42 -9.29 16.91
C VAL A 122 47.22 -10.31 15.79
N LEU A 123 46.18 -10.13 14.97
CA LEU A 123 45.97 -10.95 13.79
C LEU A 123 46.88 -10.45 12.66
N SER A 124 48.01 -11.14 12.46
CA SER A 124 48.88 -10.95 11.30
C SER A 124 48.42 -11.86 10.16
N TRP A 125 48.04 -11.29 9.02
CA TRP A 125 47.78 -12.04 7.79
C TRP A 125 49.10 -12.60 7.24
N PRO A 126 49.21 -13.91 6.95
CA PRO A 126 50.30 -14.45 6.16
C PRO A 126 50.26 -13.91 4.72
N THR A 127 51.42 -13.70 4.12
CA THR A 127 51.56 -13.58 2.67
C THR A 127 51.45 -14.94 2.00
N ASP A 128 51.30 -14.92 0.68
CA ASP A 128 51.24 -16.11 -0.19
C ASP A 128 52.57 -16.93 -0.20
N ASP A 129 52.61 -18.00 -1.00
CA ASP A 129 53.65 -19.02 -1.15
C ASP A 129 53.68 -20.13 -0.07
N THR A 130 52.70 -21.04 -0.11
CA THR A 130 52.96 -22.51 -0.23
C THR A 130 51.66 -23.29 -0.43
N ALA A 131 51.65 -24.25 -1.37
CA ALA A 131 50.48 -25.09 -1.67
C ALA A 131 50.65 -26.52 -1.14
N GLU A 132 49.62 -27.03 -0.46
CA GLU A 132 49.37 -28.48 -0.28
C GLU A 132 47.88 -28.72 0.01
N GLU A 133 47.35 -29.88 -0.38
CA GLU A 133 45.91 -30.18 -0.34
C GLU A 133 45.43 -30.62 1.05
N ILE A 134 44.35 -30.02 1.56
CA ILE A 134 43.53 -30.63 2.63
C ILE A 134 42.05 -30.55 2.27
N VAL A 135 41.44 -31.73 2.09
CA VAL A 135 40.01 -31.90 1.81
C VAL A 135 39.18 -31.78 3.09
N TYR A 136 38.09 -31.01 3.06
CA TYR A 136 37.04 -31.04 4.07
C TYR A 136 35.69 -31.42 3.45
N SER A 137 35.02 -32.39 4.05
CA SER A 137 33.75 -32.94 3.58
C SER A 137 32.55 -32.34 4.31
N THR A 138 31.50 -32.00 3.56
CA THR A 138 30.21 -31.52 4.08
C THR A 138 29.16 -32.63 4.06
N PRO A 139 28.45 -32.91 5.17
CA PRO A 139 27.34 -33.85 5.17
C PRO A 139 26.02 -33.18 4.76
N TYR A 140 25.46 -33.59 3.62
CA TYR A 140 24.04 -33.38 3.28
C TYR A 140 23.41 -34.73 2.90
N PRO A 141 22.13 -34.97 3.24
CA PRO A 141 21.46 -36.23 2.92
C PRO A 141 21.10 -36.32 1.43
N ILE A 142 21.14 -37.54 0.89
CA ILE A 142 20.75 -37.86 -0.49
C ILE A 142 19.24 -38.11 -0.53
N VAL A 143 18.60 -37.71 -1.64
CA VAL A 143 17.24 -38.09 -2.02
C VAL A 143 17.31 -38.74 -3.40
N ASP A 144 16.61 -39.86 -3.59
CA ASP A 144 16.71 -40.69 -4.79
C ASP A 144 15.99 -40.10 -6.03
N PRO A 145 16.35 -40.51 -7.26
CA PRO A 145 15.78 -39.97 -8.49
C PRO A 145 14.33 -40.42 -8.76
N VAL A 146 13.57 -39.60 -9.49
CA VAL A 146 12.22 -39.91 -10.00
C VAL A 146 12.27 -40.14 -11.51
N ASP A 147 11.52 -41.14 -11.98
CA ASP A 147 11.47 -41.57 -13.39
C ASP A 147 10.87 -40.52 -14.36
N PRO A 148 11.25 -40.55 -15.66
CA PRO A 148 10.76 -39.59 -16.66
C PRO A 148 9.31 -39.86 -17.10
N VAL A 149 8.53 -38.77 -17.22
CA VAL A 149 7.13 -38.78 -17.65
C VAL A 149 7.01 -38.89 -19.18
N PRO A 150 6.12 -39.75 -19.73
CA PRO A 150 5.92 -39.89 -21.18
C PRO A 150 5.09 -38.74 -21.81
N PRO A 151 5.22 -38.50 -23.13
CA PRO A 151 4.55 -37.38 -23.83
C PRO A 151 3.03 -37.56 -23.99
N PRO A 152 2.27 -36.46 -24.16
CA PRO A 152 0.80 -36.49 -24.23
C PRO A 152 0.25 -37.07 -25.55
N ILE A 153 -0.91 -37.72 -25.45
CA ILE A 153 -1.67 -38.30 -26.56
C ILE A 153 -2.68 -37.25 -27.10
N PRO A 154 -2.84 -37.09 -28.42
CA PRO A 154 -3.82 -36.13 -28.99
C PRO A 154 -5.28 -36.56 -28.73
N PRO A 155 -6.21 -35.61 -28.48
CA PRO A 155 -7.63 -35.94 -28.28
C PRO A 155 -8.29 -36.54 -29.53
N ALA A 156 -9.12 -37.56 -29.34
CA ALA A 156 -9.88 -38.19 -30.43
C ALA A 156 -11.22 -37.50 -30.70
N GLU A 157 -11.52 -37.32 -31.98
CA GLU A 157 -12.76 -36.73 -32.52
C GLU A 157 -14.00 -37.57 -32.18
N LYS A 158 -15.06 -36.92 -31.62
CA LYS A 158 -16.42 -37.49 -31.54
C LYS A 158 -17.50 -36.42 -31.74
N THR A 159 -18.13 -36.45 -32.92
CA THR A 159 -19.38 -35.75 -33.24
C THR A 159 -20.55 -36.23 -32.39
N ASN A 160 -21.45 -35.31 -31.99
CA ASN A 160 -22.90 -35.55 -31.85
C ASN A 160 -23.67 -34.23 -31.59
N THR A 161 -24.32 -33.70 -32.63
CA THR A 161 -25.42 -32.69 -32.54
C THR A 161 -26.75 -33.44 -32.53
N PRO A 162 -27.78 -33.02 -31.76
CA PRO A 162 -28.72 -31.98 -32.24
C PRO A 162 -29.47 -31.22 -31.09
N PRO A 163 -30.51 -30.39 -31.39
CA PRO A 163 -30.69 -29.43 -32.48
C PRO A 163 -30.78 -27.97 -31.97
N ALA A 164 -30.79 -26.98 -32.87
CA ALA A 164 -30.96 -25.57 -32.52
C ALA A 164 -32.42 -25.20 -32.16
N ASN A 165 -32.61 -24.17 -31.32
CA ASN A 165 -33.91 -23.50 -31.17
C ASN A 165 -33.78 -22.01 -30.78
N SER A 166 -34.24 -21.15 -31.68
CA SER A 166 -34.54 -19.71 -31.51
C SER A 166 -33.70 -18.86 -30.54
N ASP A 167 -32.74 -18.09 -31.07
CA ASP A 167 -32.27 -16.86 -30.43
C ASP A 167 -33.40 -15.83 -30.31
N SER A 168 -34.03 -15.80 -29.13
CA SER A 168 -34.92 -14.69 -28.76
C SER A 168 -34.07 -13.48 -28.44
N LYS A 169 -33.82 -12.63 -29.45
CA LYS A 169 -33.11 -11.35 -29.28
C LYS A 169 -33.77 -10.51 -28.18
N ILE A 170 -33.17 -10.49 -27.00
CA ILE A 170 -33.38 -9.42 -26.02
C ILE A 170 -32.71 -8.18 -26.62
N PRO A 171 -33.46 -7.10 -26.93
CA PRO A 171 -32.88 -5.89 -27.49
C PRO A 171 -32.22 -5.09 -26.37
N SER A 172 -30.95 -5.35 -26.10
CA SER A 172 -30.11 -4.48 -25.28
C SER A 172 -29.96 -3.12 -25.99
N SER A 173 -30.83 -2.18 -25.63
CA SER A 173 -30.70 -0.78 -26.00
C SER A 173 -29.58 -0.17 -25.18
N SER A 174 -28.34 -0.40 -25.61
CA SER A 174 -27.14 0.19 -25.02
C SER A 174 -27.10 1.70 -25.29
N SER A 175 -27.80 2.46 -24.46
CA SER A 175 -27.56 3.88 -24.26
C SER A 175 -26.09 4.06 -23.88
N LYS A 176 -25.28 4.54 -24.83
CA LYS A 176 -23.90 4.93 -24.54
C LYS A 176 -23.94 6.15 -23.63
N HIS A 177 -23.66 5.92 -22.35
CA HIS A 177 -23.39 6.99 -21.40
C HIS A 177 -21.98 7.56 -21.68
N PRO A 178 -21.77 8.89 -21.66
CA PRO A 178 -20.45 9.48 -21.87
C PRO A 178 -19.45 9.00 -20.82
N ALA A 179 -18.26 8.56 -21.25
CA ALA A 179 -17.18 8.16 -20.34
C ALA A 179 -16.15 9.28 -20.09
N SER A 180 -16.32 10.43 -20.75
CA SER A 180 -15.42 11.59 -20.68
C SER A 180 -16.17 12.90 -20.92
N PHE A 181 -15.55 14.03 -20.55
CA PHE A 181 -16.09 15.35 -20.83
C PHE A 181 -16.22 15.64 -22.33
N GLU A 182 -15.27 15.16 -23.12
CA GLU A 182 -15.23 15.33 -24.59
C GLU A 182 -16.34 14.56 -25.31
N GLU A 183 -16.91 13.53 -24.69
CA GLU A 183 -18.10 12.81 -25.17
C GLU A 183 -19.43 13.36 -24.62
N ASP A 184 -19.40 14.26 -23.63
CA ASP A 184 -20.60 14.74 -22.94
C ASP A 184 -21.31 15.86 -23.72
N PRO A 185 -22.52 15.62 -24.28
CA PRO A 185 -23.21 16.61 -25.09
C PRO A 185 -23.79 17.77 -24.27
N ASP A 186 -23.95 17.60 -22.95
CA ASP A 186 -24.42 18.65 -22.04
C ASP A 186 -23.97 18.35 -20.60
N PRO A 187 -22.79 18.86 -20.18
CA PRO A 187 -22.27 18.70 -18.82
C PRO A 187 -23.21 19.19 -17.69
N SER A 188 -24.30 19.92 -17.99
CA SER A 188 -25.33 20.27 -16.99
C SER A 188 -26.39 19.17 -16.77
N LYS A 189 -26.36 18.09 -17.57
CA LYS A 189 -27.31 16.97 -17.54
C LYS A 189 -26.60 15.62 -17.46
N THR A 190 -27.39 14.57 -17.26
CA THR A 190 -26.96 13.17 -17.29
C THR A 190 -27.74 12.42 -18.37
N THR A 191 -27.18 11.32 -18.87
CA THR A 191 -27.87 10.36 -19.75
C THR A 191 -28.46 9.18 -18.98
N HIS A 192 -28.20 9.07 -17.67
CA HIS A 192 -28.67 7.94 -16.84
C HIS A 192 -30.13 8.08 -16.40
N CYS A 193 -30.64 9.30 -16.21
CA CYS A 193 -32.05 9.57 -15.87
C CYS A 193 -32.47 11.01 -16.23
N SER A 194 -33.78 11.27 -16.27
CA SER A 194 -34.34 12.61 -16.53
C SER A 194 -34.72 13.39 -15.26
N THR A 195 -34.75 12.73 -14.11
CA THR A 195 -35.18 13.29 -12.81
C THR A 195 -34.34 12.67 -11.68
N PRO A 196 -33.93 13.44 -10.67
CA PRO A 196 -33.21 12.91 -9.51
C PRO A 196 -34.07 11.94 -8.70
N TYR A 197 -33.41 11.08 -7.92
CA TYR A 197 -34.03 10.11 -7.01
C TYR A 197 -34.91 10.77 -5.92
N ALA A 198 -34.59 12.01 -5.53
CA ALA A 198 -35.39 12.82 -4.62
C ALA A 198 -35.41 14.29 -5.05
N GLU A 199 -36.54 14.97 -4.89
CA GLU A 199 -36.79 16.33 -5.41
C GLU A 199 -35.83 17.41 -4.89
N HIS A 200 -35.18 17.19 -3.74
CA HIS A 200 -34.23 18.11 -3.13
C HIS A 200 -32.79 17.93 -3.61
N LEU A 201 -32.50 16.89 -4.40
CA LEU A 201 -31.17 16.62 -4.95
C LEU A 201 -31.04 17.22 -6.37
N PRO A 202 -29.89 17.81 -6.73
CA PRO A 202 -29.65 18.21 -8.10
C PRO A 202 -29.46 16.96 -8.98
N LEU A 203 -29.97 16.98 -10.22
CA LEU A 203 -29.84 15.85 -11.17
C LEU A 203 -28.37 15.47 -11.42
N VAL A 204 -27.52 16.49 -11.58
CA VAL A 204 -26.06 16.38 -11.76
C VAL A 204 -25.37 17.16 -10.65
N GLN A 205 -24.23 16.65 -10.18
CA GLN A 205 -23.38 17.29 -9.19
C GLN A 205 -21.92 17.18 -9.61
N TYR A 206 -21.18 18.26 -9.44
CA TYR A 206 -19.72 18.27 -9.57
C TYR A 206 -19.08 18.37 -8.18
N ALA A 207 -17.88 17.85 -8.04
CA ALA A 207 -17.01 18.10 -6.89
C ALA A 207 -15.55 18.13 -7.32
N LEU A 208 -14.76 18.99 -6.68
CA LEU A 208 -13.37 19.27 -7.05
C LEU A 208 -12.44 18.80 -5.93
N MET A 209 -11.45 17.97 -6.27
CA MET A 209 -10.40 17.56 -5.36
C MET A 209 -9.04 18.00 -5.90
N ILE A 210 -8.27 18.72 -5.08
CA ILE A 210 -6.87 19.03 -5.37
C ILE A 210 -5.97 18.19 -4.47
N ASP A 211 -5.20 17.29 -5.09
CA ASP A 211 -4.05 16.65 -4.47
C ASP A 211 -2.87 17.63 -4.46
N ALA A 212 -2.46 18.06 -3.28
CA ALA A 212 -1.25 18.85 -3.06
C ALA A 212 -0.09 17.93 -2.64
N GLY A 213 0.34 17.10 -3.59
CA GLY A 213 1.48 16.19 -3.46
C GLY A 213 2.84 16.86 -3.25
N SER A 214 3.85 16.02 -2.94
CA SER A 214 5.22 16.46 -2.66
C SER A 214 6.03 16.84 -3.90
N THR A 215 5.76 16.20 -5.04
CA THR A 215 6.45 16.42 -6.32
C THR A 215 5.66 17.27 -7.31
N GLY A 216 4.34 17.29 -7.20
CA GLY A 216 3.44 18.08 -8.04
C GLY A 216 2.11 18.36 -7.35
N SER A 217 1.16 18.94 -8.08
CA SER A 217 -0.23 19.06 -7.62
C SER A 217 -1.18 18.71 -8.77
N ARG A 218 -2.28 18.04 -8.44
CA ARG A 218 -3.31 17.62 -9.42
C ARG A 218 -4.67 18.17 -9.02
N ILE A 219 -5.55 18.36 -9.99
CA ILE A 219 -6.98 18.54 -9.78
C ILE A 219 -7.75 17.43 -10.49
N HIS A 220 -8.77 16.94 -9.81
CA HIS A 220 -9.78 16.04 -10.33
C HIS A 220 -11.12 16.77 -10.30
N VAL A 221 -11.75 16.88 -11.47
CA VAL A 221 -13.08 17.46 -11.65
C VAL A 221 -14.06 16.31 -11.84
N TYR A 222 -14.63 15.80 -10.76
CA TYR A 222 -15.50 14.64 -10.79
C TYR A 222 -16.96 15.03 -11.06
N LYS A 223 -17.62 14.31 -11.98
CA LYS A 223 -19.06 14.42 -12.24
C LYS A 223 -19.81 13.23 -11.64
N PHE A 224 -20.95 13.52 -11.02
CA PHE A 224 -21.89 12.55 -10.47
C PHE A 224 -23.32 12.86 -10.93
N ASN A 225 -24.18 11.84 -10.97
CA ASN A 225 -25.64 12.01 -11.00
C ASN A 225 -26.30 11.48 -9.72
N ASN A 226 -27.49 11.99 -9.43
CA ASN A 226 -28.34 11.51 -8.34
C ASN A 226 -29.53 10.69 -8.87
N CYS A 227 -29.27 9.76 -9.81
CA CYS A 227 -30.32 8.89 -10.35
C CYS A 227 -30.71 7.73 -9.41
N GLY A 228 -29.82 7.38 -8.47
CA GLY A 228 -30.05 6.36 -7.44
C GLY A 228 -30.11 6.96 -6.03
N SER A 229 -30.21 6.08 -5.02
CA SER A 229 -30.24 6.45 -3.59
C SER A 229 -28.91 7.00 -3.05
N SER A 230 -27.85 6.98 -3.84
CA SER A 230 -26.56 7.62 -3.57
C SER A 230 -25.97 8.21 -4.86
N PRO A 231 -25.07 9.22 -4.75
CA PRO A 231 -24.42 9.80 -5.92
C PRO A 231 -23.64 8.75 -6.72
N SER A 232 -23.97 8.63 -8.01
CA SER A 232 -23.33 7.70 -8.93
C SER A 232 -22.32 8.45 -9.81
N TYR A 233 -21.08 7.98 -9.83
CA TYR A 233 -19.99 8.54 -10.63
C TYR A 233 -20.24 8.40 -12.13
N GLU A 234 -19.85 9.41 -12.92
CA GLU A 234 -19.85 9.36 -14.39
C GLU A 234 -18.43 9.37 -14.96
N TYR A 235 -17.68 10.46 -14.78
CA TYR A 235 -16.31 10.63 -15.29
C TYR A 235 -15.52 11.71 -14.51
N GLU A 236 -14.21 11.78 -14.74
CA GLU A 236 -13.33 12.86 -14.27
C GLU A 236 -12.80 13.72 -15.42
N VAL A 237 -12.42 14.96 -15.13
CA VAL A 237 -11.38 15.66 -15.88
C VAL A 237 -10.17 15.86 -14.97
N PHE A 238 -9.01 15.37 -15.40
CA PHE A 238 -7.76 15.40 -14.66
C PHE A 238 -6.79 16.43 -15.25
N LYS A 239 -6.09 17.16 -14.38
CA LYS A 239 -4.97 18.02 -14.78
C LYS A 239 -3.92 18.09 -13.69
N GLN A 240 -2.64 18.14 -14.07
CA GLN A 240 -1.52 18.19 -13.13
C GLN A 240 -0.48 19.25 -13.48
N ARG A 241 0.33 19.60 -12.47
CA ARG A 241 1.44 20.56 -12.55
C ARG A 241 2.58 20.16 -11.59
N GLN A 242 3.76 20.73 -11.81
CA GLN A 242 4.92 20.62 -10.91
C GLN A 242 5.51 22.02 -10.66
N PRO A 243 6.30 22.24 -9.59
CA PRO A 243 6.59 21.32 -8.47
C PRO A 243 5.47 21.26 -7.43
N GLY A 244 5.57 20.36 -6.44
CA GLY A 244 4.63 20.28 -5.31
C GLY A 244 4.63 21.52 -4.41
N LEU A 245 3.57 21.72 -3.62
CA LEU A 245 3.41 22.93 -2.78
C LEU A 245 4.57 23.13 -1.78
N SER A 246 5.19 22.04 -1.32
CA SER A 246 6.32 22.10 -0.38
C SER A 246 7.60 22.73 -0.96
N LYS A 247 7.71 22.91 -2.28
CA LYS A 247 8.81 23.68 -2.89
C LYS A 247 8.64 25.19 -2.78
N PHE A 248 7.46 25.68 -2.41
CA PHE A 248 7.17 27.09 -2.11
C PHE A 248 7.26 27.39 -0.60
N ALA A 249 8.13 26.66 0.12
CA ALA A 249 8.45 26.92 1.51
C ALA A 249 8.87 28.39 1.71
N GLY A 250 8.26 29.08 2.67
CA GLY A 250 8.44 30.52 2.91
C GLY A 250 7.74 31.45 1.90
N GLN A 251 7.10 30.94 0.84
CA GLN A 251 6.53 31.72 -0.26
C GLN A 251 5.03 31.38 -0.47
N PRO A 252 4.16 31.60 0.54
CA PRO A 252 2.79 31.07 0.55
C PRO A 252 1.86 31.65 -0.52
N VAL A 253 2.10 32.89 -0.97
CA VAL A 253 1.31 33.50 -2.06
C VAL A 253 1.62 32.81 -3.40
N GLU A 254 2.91 32.56 -3.69
CA GLU A 254 3.35 31.83 -4.88
C GLU A 254 2.86 30.37 -4.85
N ALA A 255 2.85 29.74 -3.67
CA ALA A 255 2.30 28.40 -3.47
C ALA A 255 0.82 28.35 -3.91
N ALA A 256 0.01 29.33 -3.50
CA ALA A 256 -1.38 29.44 -3.91
C ALA A 256 -1.54 29.79 -5.39
N GLU A 257 -0.69 30.68 -5.92
CA GLU A 257 -0.66 31.07 -7.35
C GLU A 257 -0.34 29.89 -8.26
N SER A 258 0.50 28.96 -7.81
CA SER A 258 0.82 27.76 -8.56
C SER A 258 -0.43 26.93 -8.92
N LEU A 259 -1.51 26.98 -8.11
CA LEU A 259 -2.74 26.21 -8.31
C LEU A 259 -3.72 26.85 -9.32
N ASP A 260 -3.47 28.09 -9.79
CA ASP A 260 -4.38 28.80 -10.71
C ASP A 260 -4.66 27.98 -11.97
N VAL A 261 -3.61 27.42 -12.59
CA VAL A 261 -3.71 26.62 -13.83
C VAL A 261 -4.58 25.36 -13.69
N LEU A 262 -4.79 24.89 -12.45
CA LEU A 262 -5.69 23.78 -12.11
C LEU A 262 -7.12 24.27 -11.88
N LEU A 263 -7.28 25.33 -11.09
CA LEU A 263 -8.59 25.89 -10.76
C LEU A 263 -9.27 26.53 -12.00
N ASP A 264 -8.50 27.11 -12.91
CA ASP A 264 -8.96 27.59 -14.22
C ASP A 264 -9.51 26.44 -15.10
N GLU A 265 -8.99 25.22 -14.95
CA GLU A 265 -9.52 24.02 -15.64
C GLU A 265 -10.90 23.63 -15.10
N ALA A 266 -11.07 23.64 -13.78
CA ALA A 266 -12.38 23.43 -13.17
C ALA A 266 -13.40 24.50 -13.61
N VAL A 267 -12.97 25.75 -13.81
CA VAL A 267 -13.83 26.81 -14.37
C VAL A 267 -14.20 26.51 -15.83
N ARG A 268 -13.30 25.95 -16.65
CA ARG A 268 -13.60 25.50 -18.02
C ARG A 268 -14.66 24.38 -18.03
N VAL A 269 -14.48 23.38 -17.16
CA VAL A 269 -15.28 22.14 -17.15
C VAL A 269 -16.65 22.32 -16.51
N VAL A 270 -16.72 22.92 -15.31
CA VAL A 270 -17.97 22.98 -14.53
C VAL A 270 -18.91 24.06 -15.10
N PRO A 271 -20.17 23.72 -15.48
CA PRO A 271 -21.14 24.68 -15.97
C PRO A 271 -21.41 25.84 -15.00
N SER A 272 -21.51 27.07 -15.52
CA SER A 272 -21.64 28.30 -14.71
C SER A 272 -22.77 28.26 -13.66
N SER A 273 -23.86 27.56 -13.95
CA SER A 273 -25.01 27.36 -13.04
C SER A 273 -24.72 26.43 -11.85
N LEU A 274 -23.73 25.54 -11.97
CA LEU A 274 -23.38 24.55 -10.94
C LEU A 274 -22.20 24.98 -10.06
N ARG A 275 -21.35 25.90 -10.53
CA ARG A 275 -20.09 26.30 -9.84
C ARG A 275 -20.30 26.72 -8.39
N ALA A 276 -21.32 27.51 -8.09
CA ALA A 276 -21.59 27.96 -6.72
C ALA A 276 -21.96 26.81 -5.76
N CYS A 277 -22.58 25.74 -6.25
CA CYS A 277 -22.92 24.53 -5.48
C CYS A 277 -21.88 23.41 -5.63
N THR A 278 -20.77 23.67 -6.31
CA THR A 278 -19.68 22.71 -6.50
C THR A 278 -18.66 22.88 -5.37
N PRO A 279 -18.51 21.91 -4.45
CA PRO A 279 -17.48 21.95 -3.43
C PRO A 279 -16.09 21.82 -4.05
N VAL A 280 -15.13 22.54 -3.49
CA VAL A 280 -13.71 22.30 -3.69
C VAL A 280 -13.03 21.99 -2.36
N ALA A 281 -12.22 20.93 -2.37
CA ALA A 281 -11.33 20.56 -1.29
C ALA A 281 -9.88 20.50 -1.81
N VAL A 282 -8.94 20.99 -1.01
CA VAL A 282 -7.50 20.82 -1.20
C VAL A 282 -6.97 19.99 -0.05
N LYS A 283 -6.29 18.90 -0.37
CA LYS A 283 -5.70 17.99 0.61
C LYS A 283 -4.21 17.85 0.31
N ALA A 284 -3.38 18.30 1.23
CA ALA A 284 -1.93 18.12 1.16
C ALA A 284 -1.53 16.79 1.79
N THR A 285 -0.63 16.05 1.14
CA THR A 285 -0.12 14.76 1.65
C THR A 285 1.11 14.97 2.53
N ALA A 286 1.74 13.88 2.98
CA ALA A 286 2.88 13.88 3.90
C ALA A 286 4.01 14.87 3.56
N GLY A 287 4.21 15.21 2.28
CA GLY A 287 5.21 16.19 1.84
C GLY A 287 5.07 17.59 2.45
N LEU A 288 3.86 18.01 2.85
CA LEU A 288 3.63 19.31 3.50
C LEU A 288 3.65 19.22 5.04
N ARG A 289 3.51 18.03 5.65
CA ARG A 289 3.74 17.81 7.10
C ARG A 289 5.18 18.07 7.50
N LEU A 290 6.10 17.86 6.56
CA LEU A 290 7.55 17.82 6.78
C LEU A 290 8.23 19.20 6.66
N LEU A 291 7.48 20.30 6.52
CA LEU A 291 8.03 21.66 6.57
C LEU A 291 8.12 22.16 8.03
N PRO A 292 9.18 22.90 8.41
CA PRO A 292 9.35 23.37 9.78
C PRO A 292 8.57 24.66 10.07
N GLY A 293 8.01 24.76 11.28
CA GLY A 293 7.36 25.97 11.79
C GLY A 293 5.93 26.17 11.28
N SER A 294 5.54 27.41 11.01
CA SER A 294 4.20 27.77 10.51
C SER A 294 3.99 27.49 9.02
N GLN A 295 5.04 27.23 8.25
CA GLN A 295 5.06 27.32 6.79
C GLN A 295 3.96 26.51 6.09
N SER A 296 3.67 25.29 6.56
CA SER A 296 2.58 24.46 6.03
C SER A 296 1.22 25.13 6.20
N LYS A 297 0.98 25.73 7.38
CA LYS A 297 -0.25 26.47 7.66
C LYS A 297 -0.30 27.78 6.85
N ASP A 298 0.81 28.50 6.75
CA ASP A 298 0.86 29.76 5.98
C ASP A 298 0.52 29.52 4.49
N ILE A 299 0.99 28.40 3.92
CA ILE A 299 0.63 27.93 2.57
C ILE A 299 -0.87 27.56 2.47
N LEU A 300 -1.39 26.76 3.42
CA LEU A 300 -2.79 26.32 3.41
C LEU A 300 -3.78 27.50 3.57
N ASP A 301 -3.50 28.43 4.49
CA ASP A 301 -4.28 29.65 4.70
C ASP A 301 -4.30 30.52 3.42
N ALA A 302 -3.16 30.65 2.73
CA ALA A 302 -3.07 31.38 1.46
C ALA A 302 -3.83 30.70 0.31
N VAL A 303 -3.78 29.36 0.22
CA VAL A 303 -4.55 28.57 -0.75
C VAL A 303 -6.06 28.73 -0.49
N ALA A 304 -6.51 28.60 0.76
CA ALA A 304 -7.91 28.79 1.14
C ALA A 304 -8.40 30.21 0.78
N LYS A 305 -7.61 31.22 1.14
CA LYS A 305 -7.89 32.62 0.79
C LYS A 305 -8.01 32.81 -0.72
N ARG A 306 -7.07 32.29 -1.51
CA ARG A 306 -7.06 32.45 -2.98
C ARG A 306 -8.25 31.78 -3.65
N ILE A 307 -8.63 30.57 -3.22
CA ILE A 307 -9.83 29.88 -3.71
C ILE A 307 -11.08 30.71 -3.39
N HIS A 308 -11.20 31.22 -2.16
CA HIS A 308 -12.35 32.03 -1.76
C HIS A 308 -12.43 33.36 -2.53
N GLU A 309 -11.32 34.08 -2.72
CA GLU A 309 -11.31 35.41 -3.35
C GLU A 309 -11.35 35.38 -4.88
N LYS A 310 -10.66 34.43 -5.54
CA LYS A 310 -10.52 34.41 -7.01
C LYS A 310 -11.55 33.52 -7.72
N TYR A 311 -12.00 32.42 -7.10
CA TYR A 311 -12.73 31.36 -7.79
C TYR A 311 -14.21 31.25 -7.39
N PRO A 312 -15.11 30.81 -8.30
CA PRO A 312 -16.56 30.80 -8.09
C PRO A 312 -17.07 29.60 -7.26
N PHE A 313 -16.17 28.73 -6.80
CA PHE A 313 -16.48 27.50 -6.08
C PHE A 313 -16.69 27.75 -4.58
N GLN A 314 -17.33 26.80 -3.90
CA GLN A 314 -17.47 26.80 -2.44
C GLN A 314 -16.38 25.93 -1.82
N LEU A 315 -15.62 26.46 -0.87
CA LEU A 315 -14.74 25.62 -0.04
C LEU A 315 -15.59 24.63 0.76
N HIS A 316 -15.22 23.35 0.73
CA HIS A 316 -15.81 22.35 1.62
C HIS A 316 -15.56 22.73 3.08
N GLU A 317 -16.54 22.54 3.97
CA GLU A 317 -16.43 22.92 5.39
C GLU A 317 -16.61 21.68 6.29
N PRO A 318 -15.84 21.54 7.40
CA PRO A 318 -14.80 22.46 7.86
C PRO A 318 -13.44 22.29 7.14
N ASP A 319 -13.10 21.06 6.72
CA ASP A 319 -11.74 20.66 6.37
C ASP A 319 -11.42 20.91 4.87
N GLY A 320 -11.73 22.11 4.36
CA GLY A 320 -11.66 22.47 2.93
C GLY A 320 -10.26 22.67 2.35
N VAL A 321 -9.30 23.12 3.16
CA VAL A 321 -7.88 23.20 2.80
C VAL A 321 -7.06 22.73 4.00
N VAL A 322 -6.64 21.46 3.98
CA VAL A 322 -5.97 20.82 5.12
C VAL A 322 -4.85 19.89 4.65
N ILE A 323 -4.02 19.45 5.58
CA ILE A 323 -3.24 18.23 5.39
C ILE A 323 -4.16 17.03 5.66
N MET A 324 -4.13 16.01 4.80
CA MET A 324 -4.82 14.73 5.03
C MET A 324 -4.00 13.84 5.99
N ASP A 325 -4.66 13.02 6.80
CA ASP A 325 -4.02 11.96 7.59
C ASP A 325 -3.52 10.82 6.65
N GLY A 326 -2.44 10.13 7.01
CA GLY A 326 -1.96 8.98 6.24
C GLY A 326 -2.95 7.81 6.30
N LYS A 327 -3.71 7.72 7.39
CA LYS A 327 -4.84 6.80 7.57
C LYS A 327 -5.95 7.07 6.55
N ASP A 328 -6.39 8.32 6.45
CA ASP A 328 -7.43 8.75 5.52
C ASP A 328 -6.98 8.53 4.06
N GLU A 329 -5.72 8.86 3.75
CA GLU A 329 -5.09 8.69 2.42
C GLU A 329 -5.17 7.23 1.94
N GLY A 330 -4.78 6.27 2.77
CA GLY A 330 -4.88 4.84 2.44
C GLY A 330 -6.33 4.37 2.28
N VAL A 331 -7.23 4.72 3.22
CA VAL A 331 -8.63 4.26 3.19
C VAL A 331 -9.39 4.84 2.00
N TYR A 332 -9.18 6.11 1.66
CA TYR A 332 -9.79 6.70 0.47
C TYR A 332 -9.25 6.11 -0.83
N ALA A 333 -7.97 5.72 -0.90
CA ALA A 333 -7.43 5.00 -2.07
C ALA A 333 -8.05 3.60 -2.21
N TRP A 334 -8.27 2.90 -1.09
CA TRP A 334 -9.01 1.63 -1.06
C TRP A 334 -10.46 1.80 -1.56
N ILE A 335 -11.16 2.86 -1.13
CA ILE A 335 -12.52 3.18 -1.61
C ILE A 335 -12.51 3.46 -3.11
N THR A 336 -11.60 4.30 -3.63
CA THR A 336 -11.49 4.58 -5.08
C THR A 336 -11.36 3.29 -5.90
N ALA A 337 -10.38 2.45 -5.56
CA ALA A 337 -10.10 1.23 -6.31
C ALA A 337 -11.31 0.28 -6.28
N ASN A 338 -11.83 -0.02 -5.08
CA ASN A 338 -12.92 -0.97 -4.91
C ASN A 338 -14.27 -0.45 -5.46
N TYR A 339 -14.50 0.87 -5.46
CA TYR A 339 -15.68 1.46 -6.09
C TYR A 339 -15.63 1.31 -7.62
N LEU A 340 -14.51 1.66 -8.26
CA LEU A 340 -14.33 1.55 -9.71
C LEU A 340 -14.27 0.09 -10.20
N LEU A 341 -13.73 -0.81 -9.38
CA LEU A 341 -13.74 -2.26 -9.60
C LEU A 341 -15.09 -2.92 -9.28
N ASN A 342 -16.09 -2.14 -8.85
CA ASN A 342 -17.44 -2.56 -8.49
C ASN A 342 -17.48 -3.65 -7.38
N THR A 343 -16.56 -3.63 -6.42
CA THR A 343 -16.49 -4.59 -5.30
C THR A 343 -17.15 -4.10 -4.00
N ILE A 344 -17.45 -2.81 -3.86
CA ILE A 344 -18.10 -2.21 -2.66
C ILE A 344 -19.35 -1.37 -2.97
N ARG A 345 -19.90 -1.45 -4.18
CA ARG A 345 -21.09 -0.66 -4.53
C ARG A 345 -22.35 -1.29 -3.93
N ALA A 346 -23.41 -0.49 -3.78
CA ALA A 346 -24.68 -0.98 -3.22
C ALA A 346 -25.35 -2.09 -4.07
N ASP A 347 -25.01 -2.15 -5.36
CA ASP A 347 -25.44 -3.16 -6.33
C ASP A 347 -24.50 -4.39 -6.45
N THR A 348 -23.32 -4.36 -5.81
CA THR A 348 -22.38 -5.49 -5.78
C THR A 348 -22.93 -6.66 -4.95
N PRO A 349 -22.69 -7.94 -5.28
CA PRO A 349 -22.99 -9.08 -4.39
C PRO A 349 -22.31 -9.00 -3.01
N ALA A 350 -22.85 -9.69 -2.01
CA ALA A 350 -22.39 -9.61 -0.61
C ALA A 350 -21.08 -10.37 -0.31
N ASP A 351 -20.72 -11.29 -1.20
CA ASP A 351 -19.59 -12.21 -1.14
C ASP A 351 -18.45 -11.83 -2.12
N THR A 352 -18.55 -10.66 -2.76
CA THR A 352 -17.53 -10.18 -3.71
C THR A 352 -16.26 -9.77 -2.96
N PRO A 353 -15.09 -10.40 -3.22
CA PRO A 353 -13.86 -10.06 -2.53
C PRO A 353 -13.34 -8.69 -2.98
N THR A 354 -12.94 -7.89 -2.00
CA THR A 354 -12.29 -6.60 -2.21
C THR A 354 -10.81 -6.75 -2.53
N TYR A 355 -10.20 -5.71 -3.10
CA TYR A 355 -8.76 -5.64 -3.37
C TYR A 355 -8.04 -5.01 -2.18
N ALA A 356 -6.87 -5.54 -1.82
CA ALA A 356 -5.89 -4.81 -1.05
C ALA A 356 -5.30 -3.69 -1.91
N VAL A 357 -5.11 -2.51 -1.33
CA VAL A 357 -4.48 -1.37 -2.00
C VAL A 357 -3.20 -1.00 -1.26
N LEU A 358 -2.10 -1.00 -2.00
CA LEU A 358 -0.79 -0.56 -1.54
C LEU A 358 -0.41 0.69 -2.34
N ASP A 359 -0.34 1.84 -1.68
CA ASP A 359 0.07 3.10 -2.29
C ASP A 359 1.51 3.41 -1.88
N LEU A 360 2.34 3.80 -2.84
CA LEU A 360 3.72 4.19 -2.61
C LEU A 360 3.90 5.65 -3.04
N GLY A 361 3.66 6.55 -2.08
CA GLY A 361 3.90 7.97 -2.22
C GLY A 361 5.38 8.35 -2.10
N GLY A 362 5.67 9.64 -2.25
CA GLY A 362 7.04 10.15 -2.15
C GLY A 362 7.60 10.18 -0.73
N ALA A 363 6.76 10.33 0.30
CA ALA A 363 7.18 10.51 1.69
C ALA A 363 6.58 9.50 2.69
N SER A 364 5.55 8.75 2.28
CA SER A 364 4.93 7.65 3.00
C SER A 364 4.56 6.53 2.04
N THR A 365 4.34 5.32 2.56
CA THR A 365 3.62 4.24 1.86
C THR A 365 2.46 3.77 2.72
N GLN A 366 1.36 3.38 2.09
CA GLN A 366 0.10 3.03 2.70
C GLN A 366 -0.29 1.60 2.31
N ILE A 367 -0.91 0.88 3.22
CA ILE A 367 -1.50 -0.44 2.97
C ILE A 367 -2.88 -0.50 3.60
N VAL A 368 -3.89 -0.89 2.81
CA VAL A 368 -5.26 -1.10 3.29
C VAL A 368 -5.85 -2.36 2.67
N PHE A 369 -6.46 -3.21 3.50
CA PHE A 369 -7.18 -4.40 3.05
C PHE A 369 -8.26 -4.82 4.05
N GLU A 370 -9.16 -5.69 3.60
CA GLU A 370 -10.26 -6.25 4.39
C GLU A 370 -9.89 -7.68 4.82
N PRO A 371 -9.35 -7.90 6.03
CA PRO A 371 -8.88 -9.21 6.47
C PRO A 371 -10.04 -10.18 6.75
N THR A 372 -10.04 -11.31 6.06
CA THR A 372 -10.97 -12.43 6.27
C THR A 372 -10.34 -13.47 7.18
N PHE A 373 -10.72 -13.49 8.46
CA PHE A 373 -10.23 -14.47 9.43
C PHE A 373 -11.04 -15.78 9.40
N SER A 374 -10.38 -16.93 9.57
CA SER A 374 -11.08 -18.16 9.92
C SER A 374 -11.62 -18.08 11.36
N LYS A 375 -12.62 -18.90 11.70
CA LYS A 375 -13.16 -18.99 13.08
C LYS A 375 -12.13 -19.41 14.13
N GLU A 376 -10.99 -19.93 13.70
CA GLU A 376 -9.87 -20.37 14.52
C GLU A 376 -8.73 -19.33 14.57
N SER A 377 -8.74 -18.35 13.66
CA SER A 377 -7.70 -17.31 13.51
C SER A 377 -7.92 -16.06 14.38
N GLY A 378 -9.08 -15.95 15.03
CA GLY A 378 -9.47 -14.77 15.81
C GLY A 378 -10.16 -13.68 14.98
N ASN A 379 -9.99 -12.42 15.41
CA ASN A 379 -10.48 -11.21 14.74
C ASN A 379 -9.30 -10.25 14.51
N LEU A 380 -9.53 -9.15 13.79
CA LEU A 380 -8.59 -8.03 13.80
C LEU A 380 -8.49 -7.44 15.21
N GLU A 381 -7.27 -7.20 15.68
CA GLU A 381 -7.03 -6.60 17.01
C GLU A 381 -7.57 -5.17 17.08
N GLU A 382 -7.90 -4.71 18.29
CA GLU A 382 -8.38 -3.34 18.50
C GLU A 382 -7.21 -2.33 18.55
N GLY A 383 -7.31 -1.27 17.77
CA GLY A 383 -6.29 -0.22 17.70
C GLY A 383 -6.53 0.74 16.54
N GLU A 384 -5.65 1.74 16.40
CA GLU A 384 -5.81 2.78 15.36
C GLU A 384 -5.64 2.21 13.93
N HIS A 385 -5.01 1.04 13.78
CA HIS A 385 -4.92 0.27 12.53
C HIS A 385 -6.25 -0.34 12.07
N LYS A 386 -7.23 -0.51 12.97
CA LYS A 386 -8.57 -0.97 12.62
C LYS A 386 -9.41 0.22 12.15
N TYR A 387 -10.20 0.00 11.10
CA TYR A 387 -11.10 1.00 10.56
C TYR A 387 -12.44 0.36 10.18
N GLU A 388 -13.52 0.89 10.73
CA GLU A 388 -14.88 0.44 10.45
C GLU A 388 -15.50 1.43 9.47
N LEU A 389 -15.86 0.95 8.27
CA LEU A 389 -16.32 1.75 7.14
C LEU A 389 -17.76 1.37 6.78
N GLU A 390 -18.71 2.27 7.00
CA GLU A 390 -20.05 2.15 6.41
C GLU A 390 -20.04 2.62 4.96
N PHE A 391 -20.14 1.71 4.00
CA PHE A 391 -20.18 2.02 2.57
C PHE A 391 -21.08 1.04 1.82
N GLY A 392 -21.80 1.49 0.78
CA GLY A 392 -22.70 0.63 0.00
C GLY A 392 -23.87 0.00 0.79
N GLY A 393 -24.11 0.45 2.03
CA GLY A 393 -25.05 -0.20 2.96
C GLY A 393 -24.45 -1.37 3.74
N ARG A 394 -23.12 -1.41 3.91
CA ARG A 394 -22.36 -2.47 4.60
C ARG A 394 -21.28 -1.89 5.50
N THR A 395 -21.06 -2.54 6.64
CA THR A 395 -19.87 -2.38 7.47
C THR A 395 -18.71 -3.19 6.88
N HIS A 396 -17.70 -2.52 6.34
CA HIS A 396 -16.41 -3.11 5.99
C HIS A 396 -15.43 -2.92 7.17
N ILE A 397 -14.75 -3.99 7.58
CA ILE A 397 -13.75 -3.94 8.67
C ILE A 397 -12.36 -4.03 8.05
N LEU A 398 -11.69 -2.88 7.94
CA LEU A 398 -10.40 -2.77 7.27
C LEU A 398 -9.24 -2.77 8.28
N TYR A 399 -8.15 -3.44 7.91
CA TYR A 399 -6.83 -3.07 8.39
C TYR A 399 -6.29 -1.94 7.51
N GLN A 400 -5.73 -0.91 8.14
CA GLN A 400 -5.02 0.18 7.48
C GLN A 400 -3.72 0.52 8.21
N HIS A 401 -2.68 0.92 7.47
CA HIS A 401 -1.54 1.63 8.02
C HIS A 401 -0.89 2.59 7.01
N SER A 402 -0.19 3.61 7.53
CA SER A 402 0.61 4.56 6.75
C SER A 402 1.99 4.73 7.36
N TYR A 403 3.01 4.21 6.67
CA TYR A 403 4.40 4.26 7.08
C TYR A 403 5.02 5.59 6.65
N LEU A 404 4.87 6.63 7.48
CA LEU A 404 5.57 7.91 7.29
C LEU A 404 7.09 7.69 7.34
N GLY A 405 7.83 8.30 6.41
CA GLY A 405 9.27 8.07 6.24
C GLY A 405 9.62 6.91 5.29
N TYR A 406 8.64 6.09 4.88
CA TYR A 406 8.85 4.93 3.99
C TYR A 406 8.28 5.13 2.58
N GLY A 407 7.98 6.36 2.18
CA GLY A 407 7.76 6.69 0.77
C GLY A 407 9.07 6.71 -0.03
N LEU A 408 8.99 6.54 -1.35
CA LEU A 408 10.14 6.25 -2.20
C LEU A 408 11.29 7.28 -2.10
N MET A 409 10.98 8.57 -2.02
CA MET A 409 12.00 9.63 -1.92
C MET A 409 12.66 9.67 -0.53
N ARG A 410 11.95 9.23 0.52
CA ARG A 410 12.51 9.08 1.87
C ARG A 410 13.35 7.80 1.98
N ALA A 411 12.92 6.69 1.37
CA ALA A 411 13.72 5.47 1.27
C ALA A 411 15.08 5.73 0.61
N ARG A 412 15.11 6.44 -0.53
CA ARG A 412 16.34 6.93 -1.17
C ARG A 412 17.22 7.72 -0.21
N ALA A 413 16.67 8.74 0.45
CA ALA A 413 17.41 9.58 1.39
C ALA A 413 18.03 8.77 2.53
N HIS A 414 17.28 7.84 3.14
CA HIS A 414 17.75 7.01 4.25
C HIS A 414 18.80 5.97 3.82
N VAL A 415 18.64 5.34 2.64
CA VAL A 415 19.67 4.48 2.05
C VAL A 415 20.96 5.27 1.78
N HIS A 416 20.86 6.44 1.17
CA HIS A 416 22.03 7.29 0.90
C HIS A 416 22.72 7.79 2.18
N GLN A 417 21.95 8.20 3.21
CA GLN A 417 22.46 8.55 4.54
C GLN A 417 23.19 7.37 5.19
N LEU A 418 22.63 6.16 5.14
CA LEU A 418 23.23 4.95 5.72
C LEU A 418 24.53 4.55 5.01
N VAL A 419 24.55 4.56 3.68
CA VAL A 419 25.75 4.26 2.87
C VAL A 419 26.86 5.27 3.14
N GLU A 420 26.54 6.56 3.20
CA GLU A 420 27.51 7.62 3.52
C GLU A 420 28.07 7.46 4.95
N PHE A 421 27.19 7.22 5.93
CA PHE A 421 27.61 6.97 7.31
C PHE A 421 28.56 5.77 7.43
N MET A 422 28.22 4.65 6.78
CA MET A 422 29.07 3.46 6.75
C MET A 422 30.43 3.71 6.07
N ALA A 423 30.47 4.54 5.03
CA ALA A 423 31.72 4.95 4.39
C ALA A 423 32.57 5.86 5.29
N SER A 424 31.94 6.81 6.01
CA SER A 424 32.62 7.72 6.94
C SER A 424 33.32 7.01 8.10
N ILE A 425 32.77 5.88 8.57
CA ILE A 425 33.38 5.01 9.58
C ILE A 425 34.59 4.25 9.00
N ARG A 426 34.48 3.76 7.77
CA ARG A 426 35.56 3.00 7.11
C ARG A 426 36.76 3.88 6.75
N ASN A 427 36.52 5.10 6.30
CA ASN A 427 37.55 6.06 5.88
C ASN A 427 37.40 7.41 6.63
N PRO A 428 37.74 7.51 7.93
CA PRO A 428 37.62 8.75 8.68
C PRO A 428 38.50 9.86 8.09
N GLY A 429 37.87 10.87 7.49
CA GLY A 429 38.54 11.99 6.80
C GLY A 429 38.36 12.01 5.28
N ALA A 430 37.75 10.98 4.67
CA ALA A 430 37.32 11.07 3.27
C ALA A 430 36.24 12.15 3.13
N GLY A 431 36.57 13.24 2.44
CA GLY A 431 35.73 14.45 2.32
C GLY A 431 36.20 15.67 3.13
N ALA A 432 37.33 15.60 3.83
CA ALA A 432 37.86 16.71 4.64
C ALA A 432 38.59 17.84 3.86
N VAL A 433 38.22 18.10 2.59
CA VAL A 433 38.83 19.14 1.74
C VAL A 433 37.77 19.80 0.83
N ASP A 434 37.56 21.11 1.01
CA ASP A 434 36.42 21.89 0.48
C ASP A 434 36.45 22.21 -1.04
N THR A 435 36.81 21.26 -1.90
CA THR A 435 36.80 21.48 -3.38
C THR A 435 36.27 20.34 -4.24
N VAL A 436 36.16 19.11 -3.73
CA VAL A 436 35.67 17.95 -4.51
C VAL A 436 34.75 17.10 -3.64
N PRO A 437 33.50 16.83 -4.06
CA PRO A 437 32.60 15.90 -3.36
C PRO A 437 33.26 14.53 -3.16
N ALA A 438 33.10 13.93 -1.98
CA ALA A 438 33.61 12.59 -1.72
C ALA A 438 32.88 11.55 -2.60
N THR A 439 33.64 10.70 -3.29
CA THR A 439 33.09 9.54 -4.02
C THR A 439 32.89 8.38 -3.07
N ILE A 440 31.70 7.78 -3.08
CA ILE A 440 31.27 6.73 -2.17
C ILE A 440 30.59 5.62 -2.97
N GLY A 441 31.20 4.43 -2.92
CA GLY A 441 30.61 3.21 -3.49
C GLY A 441 29.26 2.89 -2.84
N ASN A 442 28.21 2.80 -3.65
CA ASN A 442 26.84 2.57 -3.24
C ASN A 442 26.22 1.39 -4.03
N PRO A 443 25.95 0.24 -3.39
CA PRO A 443 25.41 -0.95 -4.08
C PRO A 443 23.98 -0.79 -4.58
N CYS A 444 23.26 0.27 -4.17
CA CYS A 444 21.92 0.61 -4.64
C CYS A 444 21.91 1.52 -5.89
N LEU A 445 23.07 1.91 -6.42
CA LEU A 445 23.13 2.44 -7.79
C LEU A 445 23.50 1.31 -8.76
N ALA A 446 22.97 1.37 -9.98
CA ALA A 446 23.30 0.40 -11.02
C ALA A 446 24.79 0.46 -11.40
N ARG A 447 25.38 -0.66 -11.82
CA ARG A 447 26.81 -0.74 -12.16
C ARG A 447 27.20 0.29 -13.23
N GLY A 448 28.39 0.89 -13.05
CA GLY A 448 28.93 1.93 -13.93
C GLY A 448 28.26 3.32 -13.79
N THR A 449 27.15 3.43 -13.06
CA THR A 449 26.41 4.70 -12.93
C THR A 449 26.84 5.52 -11.70
N LYS A 450 26.71 6.85 -11.77
CA LYS A 450 27.10 7.77 -10.68
C LYS A 450 26.07 8.88 -10.53
N ARG A 451 25.91 9.41 -9.30
CA ARG A 451 24.96 10.48 -9.00
C ARG A 451 25.46 11.39 -7.88
N ASN A 452 25.34 12.71 -8.08
CA ASN A 452 25.50 13.66 -6.99
C ASN A 452 24.27 13.56 -6.08
N VAL A 453 24.50 13.36 -4.78
CA VAL A 453 23.45 13.25 -3.76
C VAL A 453 23.74 14.22 -2.62
N ASP A 454 22.74 15.01 -2.25
CA ASP A 454 22.79 15.91 -1.11
C ASP A 454 22.34 15.19 0.17
N ILE A 455 23.24 15.12 1.14
CA ILE A 455 23.04 14.46 2.44
C ILE A 455 22.85 15.54 3.52
N GLU A 456 21.66 15.61 4.11
CA GLU A 456 21.40 16.44 5.29
C GLU A 456 21.84 15.70 6.58
N ASP A 457 22.73 16.29 7.38
CA ASP A 457 22.93 15.89 8.78
C ASP A 457 21.81 16.54 9.62
N GLU A 458 20.84 15.73 10.05
CA GLU A 458 19.66 16.22 10.78
C GLU A 458 19.99 16.93 12.10
N ARG A 459 21.14 16.64 12.71
CA ARG A 459 21.57 17.18 14.01
C ARG A 459 22.27 18.55 13.86
N THR A 460 22.95 18.79 12.75
CA THR A 460 23.63 20.09 12.49
C THR A 460 22.88 20.98 11.52
N LYS A 461 21.94 20.41 10.75
CA LYS A 461 21.22 21.06 9.64
C LYS A 461 22.14 21.63 8.56
N THR A 462 23.30 20.99 8.37
CA THR A 462 24.17 21.22 7.21
C THR A 462 23.95 20.14 6.16
N THR A 463 23.85 20.55 4.90
CA THR A 463 23.84 19.66 3.73
C THR A 463 25.25 19.51 3.18
N LYS A 464 25.65 18.28 2.82
CA LYS A 464 26.89 17.97 2.10
C LYS A 464 26.57 17.20 0.82
N THR A 465 27.16 17.58 -0.30
CA THR A 465 27.03 16.85 -1.56
C THR A 465 28.11 15.76 -1.65
N VAL A 466 27.73 14.54 -2.01
CA VAL A 466 28.64 13.41 -2.26
C VAL A 466 28.37 12.81 -3.64
N VAL A 467 29.37 12.17 -4.25
CA VAL A 467 29.17 11.37 -5.47
C VAL A 467 28.92 9.93 -5.03
N MET A 468 27.67 9.48 -5.14
CA MET A 468 27.34 8.07 -5.04
C MET A 468 27.74 7.36 -6.34
N ASP A 469 28.37 6.20 -6.24
CA ASP A 469 28.97 5.47 -7.36
C ASP A 469 28.57 3.99 -7.31
N GLY A 470 27.94 3.46 -8.36
CA GLY A 470 27.62 2.03 -8.46
C GLY A 470 28.83 1.14 -8.74
N GLU A 471 29.94 1.73 -9.20
CA GLU A 471 31.20 1.07 -9.55
C GLU A 471 30.98 -0.27 -10.30
N GLN A 472 31.44 -1.38 -9.73
CA GLN A 472 31.06 -2.75 -10.10
C GLN A 472 30.29 -3.46 -8.97
N ILE A 473 29.93 -2.72 -7.92
CA ILE A 473 29.29 -3.24 -6.70
C ILE A 473 27.76 -3.14 -6.71
N GLY A 474 27.19 -2.41 -7.68
CA GLY A 474 25.75 -2.38 -7.94
C GLY A 474 25.17 -3.80 -8.05
N SER A 475 24.20 -4.11 -7.19
CA SER A 475 23.63 -5.46 -7.07
C SER A 475 22.33 -5.38 -6.28
N PHE A 476 21.31 -6.07 -6.77
CA PHE A 476 20.03 -6.20 -6.07
C PHE A 476 20.20 -6.82 -4.68
N GLU A 477 21.05 -7.84 -4.56
CA GLU A 477 21.32 -8.56 -3.32
C GLU A 477 22.03 -7.66 -2.30
N ALA A 478 23.06 -6.93 -2.75
CA ALA A 478 23.82 -6.02 -1.91
C ALA A 478 22.99 -4.78 -1.51
N CYS A 479 22.17 -4.25 -2.42
CA CYS A 479 21.23 -3.18 -2.11
C CYS A 479 20.14 -3.65 -1.13
N ASN A 480 19.58 -4.85 -1.32
CA ASN A 480 18.53 -5.39 -0.45
C ASN A 480 19.02 -5.50 1.01
N ARG A 481 20.31 -5.80 1.26
CA ARG A 481 20.89 -5.76 2.62
C ARG A 481 20.95 -4.35 3.22
N VAL A 482 21.10 -3.30 2.41
CA VAL A 482 21.04 -1.91 2.89
C VAL A 482 19.58 -1.51 3.15
N VAL A 483 18.66 -1.91 2.29
CA VAL A 483 17.22 -1.67 2.45
C VAL A 483 16.64 -2.40 3.67
N GLU A 484 17.02 -3.65 3.92
CA GLU A 484 16.63 -4.43 5.12
C GLU A 484 16.92 -3.66 6.43
N LEU A 485 18.07 -2.98 6.49
CA LEU A 485 18.46 -2.15 7.64
C LEU A 485 17.60 -0.89 7.75
N VAL A 486 17.30 -0.22 6.64
CA VAL A 486 16.42 0.97 6.60
C VAL A 486 14.98 0.63 6.98
N MET A 487 14.49 -0.56 6.59
CA MET A 487 13.16 -1.06 6.95
C MET A 487 13.02 -1.45 8.43
N ALA A 488 14.13 -1.57 9.18
CA ALA A 488 14.11 -1.81 10.63
C ALA A 488 13.18 -2.98 11.05
N LYS A 489 13.23 -4.09 10.30
CA LYS A 489 12.38 -5.29 10.50
C LYS A 489 12.46 -5.86 11.92
N ASP A 490 13.65 -5.83 12.54
CA ASP A 490 13.92 -6.32 13.90
C ASP A 490 13.47 -5.38 15.04
N SER A 491 12.71 -4.32 14.73
CA SER A 491 12.15 -3.40 15.71
C SER A 491 11.20 -4.09 16.70
N ILE A 492 11.05 -3.53 17.90
CA ILE A 492 10.26 -4.12 18.97
C ILE A 492 8.77 -4.16 18.57
N CYS A 493 8.32 -5.36 18.22
CA CYS A 493 6.92 -5.66 17.93
C CYS A 493 6.12 -5.81 19.24
N GLU A 494 5.43 -4.75 19.67
CA GLU A 494 4.63 -4.74 20.91
C GLU A 494 3.34 -5.56 20.80
N LEU A 495 2.68 -5.53 19.63
CA LEU A 495 1.48 -6.30 19.31
C LEU A 495 1.76 -7.15 18.06
N LYS A 496 1.59 -8.48 18.17
CA LYS A 496 1.99 -9.45 17.14
C LYS A 496 0.80 -9.94 16.28
N PRO A 497 1.01 -10.33 15.01
CA PRO A 497 2.26 -10.23 14.25
C PRO A 497 2.56 -8.80 13.78
N CYS A 498 3.80 -8.54 13.33
CA CYS A 498 4.21 -7.24 12.81
C CYS A 498 4.78 -7.33 11.40
N SER A 499 4.56 -6.28 10.62
CA SER A 499 5.17 -6.04 9.31
C SER A 499 6.64 -5.64 9.47
N PHE A 500 6.93 -4.35 9.63
CA PHE A 500 8.28 -3.79 9.85
C PHE A 500 8.18 -2.56 10.76
N ASN A 501 9.33 -2.02 11.22
CA ASN A 501 9.37 -0.89 12.17
C ASN A 501 8.49 -1.08 13.44
N GLY A 502 8.27 -2.33 13.87
CA GLY A 502 7.46 -2.67 15.06
C GLY A 502 5.94 -2.52 14.88
N VAL A 503 5.46 -2.24 13.66
CA VAL A 503 4.04 -2.01 13.35
C VAL A 503 3.28 -3.33 13.28
N TYR A 504 2.19 -3.45 14.06
CA TYR A 504 1.25 -4.57 13.96
C TYR A 504 0.63 -4.66 12.56
N GLN A 505 0.61 -5.86 12.00
CA GLN A 505 -0.12 -6.18 10.77
C GLN A 505 -0.61 -7.63 10.87
N PRO A 506 -1.90 -7.93 10.64
CA PRO A 506 -2.35 -9.31 10.57
C PRO A 506 -1.71 -10.01 9.37
N SER A 507 -1.38 -11.30 9.51
CA SER A 507 -0.74 -12.08 8.46
C SER A 507 -1.57 -12.05 7.18
N LEU A 508 -0.99 -11.54 6.09
CA LEU A 508 -1.65 -11.52 4.77
C LEU A 508 -1.79 -12.93 4.18
N LEU A 509 -0.91 -13.86 4.58
CA LEU A 509 -0.97 -15.28 4.19
C LEU A 509 -2.15 -16.01 4.85
N ASP A 510 -2.55 -15.61 6.06
CA ASP A 510 -3.68 -16.23 6.78
C ASP A 510 -5.00 -15.47 6.56
N SER A 511 -4.96 -14.14 6.54
CA SER A 511 -6.15 -13.27 6.51
C SER A 511 -6.50 -12.67 5.15
N PHE A 512 -5.64 -12.81 4.14
CA PHE A 512 -5.88 -12.29 2.77
C PHE A 512 -5.29 -13.21 1.68
N SER A 513 -5.29 -14.51 1.96
CA SER A 513 -4.53 -15.54 1.22
C SER A 513 -4.79 -15.57 -0.29
N SER A 514 -6.04 -15.37 -0.73
CA SER A 514 -6.46 -15.36 -2.13
C SER A 514 -6.93 -13.98 -2.63
N GLY A 515 -6.87 -12.95 -1.79
CA GLY A 515 -7.33 -11.60 -2.13
C GLY A 515 -6.40 -10.89 -3.12
N LYS A 516 -6.98 -10.11 -4.04
CA LYS A 516 -6.21 -9.43 -5.09
C LYS A 516 -5.47 -8.21 -4.54
N VAL A 517 -4.28 -7.93 -5.04
CA VAL A 517 -3.40 -6.85 -4.56
C VAL A 517 -3.17 -5.84 -5.68
N LEU A 518 -3.53 -4.58 -5.43
CA LEU A 518 -3.37 -3.46 -6.36
C LEU A 518 -2.28 -2.51 -5.85
N LEU A 519 -1.28 -2.22 -6.69
CA LEU A 519 -0.14 -1.36 -6.40
C LEU A 519 -0.29 -0.02 -7.12
N LEU A 520 -0.21 1.10 -6.39
CA LEU A 520 -0.46 2.45 -6.91
C LEU A 520 0.78 3.36 -6.88
N SER A 521 0.64 4.55 -7.48
CA SER A 521 1.64 5.63 -7.50
C SER A 521 3.03 5.16 -7.98
N TYR A 522 4.07 5.25 -7.14
CA TYR A 522 5.43 4.94 -7.60
C TYR A 522 5.67 3.47 -7.94
N PHE A 523 4.86 2.52 -7.44
CA PHE A 523 4.93 1.14 -7.92
C PHE A 523 4.64 1.10 -9.43
N PHE A 524 3.60 1.79 -9.90
CA PHE A 524 3.30 1.91 -11.32
C PHE A 524 4.41 2.68 -12.04
N ASP A 525 4.76 3.89 -11.59
CA ASP A 525 5.73 4.79 -12.25
C ASP A 525 7.19 4.25 -12.27
N ARG A 526 7.45 3.03 -11.79
CA ARG A 526 8.73 2.31 -11.93
C ARG A 526 8.61 0.91 -12.53
N LEU A 527 7.45 0.26 -12.47
CA LEU A 527 7.29 -1.08 -13.02
C LEU A 527 6.73 -1.05 -14.45
N ASP A 528 5.65 -0.30 -14.71
CA ASP A 528 4.99 -0.22 -16.04
C ASP A 528 5.96 0.05 -17.20
N PRO A 529 6.93 0.99 -17.12
CA PRO A 529 7.85 1.24 -18.23
C PRO A 529 8.76 0.05 -18.58
N LEU A 530 9.02 -0.85 -17.63
CA LEU A 530 9.91 -2.00 -17.80
C LEU A 530 9.19 -3.29 -18.21
N LEU A 531 7.85 -3.30 -18.18
CA LEU A 531 7.05 -4.45 -18.59
C LEU A 531 6.91 -4.54 -20.11
N SER A 532 6.80 -5.77 -20.59
CA SER A 532 6.34 -6.03 -21.96
C SER A 532 4.83 -5.87 -22.00
N LYS A 533 4.35 -4.66 -22.34
CA LYS A 533 2.93 -4.28 -22.33
C LYS A 533 2.04 -5.37 -22.90
N THR A 534 1.15 -5.90 -22.07
CA THR A 534 0.18 -6.91 -22.50
C THR A 534 -0.99 -6.26 -23.26
N SER A 535 -1.89 -7.08 -23.80
CA SER A 535 -3.15 -6.60 -24.37
C SER A 535 -4.26 -6.39 -23.33
N GLU A 536 -3.96 -6.59 -22.05
CA GLU A 536 -4.93 -6.47 -20.96
C GLU A 536 -5.03 -5.03 -20.44
N PRO A 537 -6.16 -4.62 -19.81
CA PRO A 537 -6.31 -3.25 -19.31
C PRO A 537 -5.46 -2.92 -18.09
N VAL A 538 -4.87 -3.92 -17.43
CA VAL A 538 -4.10 -3.78 -16.19
C VAL A 538 -3.03 -4.87 -16.15
N ASP A 539 -1.75 -4.49 -16.14
CA ASP A 539 -0.65 -5.48 -16.11
C ASP A 539 -0.58 -6.18 -14.74
N LYS A 540 -0.39 -7.51 -14.81
CA LYS A 540 -0.37 -8.45 -13.69
C LYS A 540 0.97 -9.17 -13.68
N ILE A 541 1.71 -9.04 -12.58
CA ILE A 541 3.08 -9.55 -12.41
C ILE A 541 3.20 -10.29 -11.08
N THR A 542 4.27 -11.06 -10.88
CA THR A 542 4.58 -11.68 -9.58
C THR A 542 5.60 -10.86 -8.79
N VAL A 543 5.67 -11.07 -7.46
CA VAL A 543 6.75 -10.51 -6.62
C VAL A 543 8.14 -10.96 -7.11
N SER A 544 8.27 -12.19 -7.61
CA SER A 544 9.50 -12.69 -8.26
C SER A 544 9.85 -11.98 -9.57
N GLU A 545 8.87 -11.53 -10.35
CA GLU A 545 9.12 -10.73 -11.55
C GLU A 545 9.65 -9.32 -11.19
N VAL A 546 9.11 -8.70 -10.14
CA VAL A 546 9.67 -7.45 -9.57
C VAL A 546 11.14 -7.64 -9.16
N ALA A 547 11.49 -8.77 -8.55
CA ALA A 547 12.87 -9.10 -8.20
C ALA A 547 13.78 -9.26 -9.44
N SER A 548 13.32 -9.97 -10.48
CA SER A 548 14.07 -10.14 -11.74
C SER A 548 14.31 -8.80 -12.44
N ILE A 549 13.30 -7.94 -12.49
CA ILE A 549 13.42 -6.59 -13.09
C ILE A 549 14.42 -5.75 -12.28
N ALA A 550 14.38 -5.81 -10.95
CA ALA A 550 15.34 -5.11 -10.10
C ALA A 550 16.78 -5.62 -10.28
N GLN A 551 16.98 -6.94 -10.45
CA GLN A 551 18.28 -7.55 -10.73
C GLN A 551 18.88 -7.02 -12.04
N ASP A 552 18.13 -7.07 -13.15
CA ASP A 552 18.59 -6.59 -14.46
C ASP A 552 18.87 -5.08 -14.45
N VAL A 553 18.05 -4.29 -13.73
CA VAL A 553 18.34 -2.85 -13.55
C VAL A 553 19.62 -2.62 -12.75
N CYS A 554 19.86 -3.33 -11.65
CA CYS A 554 21.07 -3.16 -10.85
C CYS A 554 22.36 -3.58 -11.58
N LEU A 555 22.28 -4.53 -12.54
CA LEU A 555 23.42 -4.98 -13.34
C LEU A 555 23.96 -3.93 -14.33
N GLY A 556 23.19 -2.89 -14.66
CA GLY A 556 23.63 -1.77 -15.48
C GLY A 556 23.54 -1.99 -16.99
N TYR A 557 24.17 -1.09 -17.74
CA TYR A 557 23.95 -0.85 -19.18
C TYR A 557 23.95 -2.10 -20.09
N ASP A 558 24.82 -3.08 -19.85
CA ASP A 558 24.89 -4.29 -20.67
C ASP A 558 23.64 -5.18 -20.51
N ALA A 559 23.13 -5.31 -19.27
CA ALA A 559 21.88 -6.00 -18.99
C ALA A 559 20.67 -5.20 -19.52
N TRP A 560 20.70 -3.87 -19.37
CA TRP A 560 19.66 -2.99 -19.93
C TRP A 560 19.56 -3.13 -21.45
N THR A 561 20.70 -3.14 -22.13
CA THR A 561 20.76 -3.33 -23.59
C THR A 561 20.23 -4.71 -24.00
N ALA A 562 20.49 -5.75 -23.21
CA ALA A 562 19.99 -7.10 -23.48
C ALA A 562 18.46 -7.24 -23.28
N ARG A 563 17.86 -6.56 -22.29
CA ARG A 563 16.43 -6.69 -21.95
C ARG A 563 15.53 -5.61 -22.55
N TRP A 564 15.98 -4.36 -22.59
CA TRP A 564 15.22 -3.17 -23.02
C TRP A 564 15.88 -2.36 -24.15
N GLY A 565 16.97 -2.84 -24.76
CA GLY A 565 17.72 -2.10 -25.80
C GLY A 565 16.95 -1.78 -27.10
N SER A 566 15.70 -2.24 -27.24
CA SER A 566 14.75 -1.83 -28.29
C SER A 566 13.86 -0.65 -27.91
N ASN A 567 13.82 -0.26 -26.62
CA ASN A 567 13.01 0.83 -26.07
C ASN A 567 13.90 1.97 -25.58
N GLN A 568 14.12 2.97 -26.44
CA GLN A 568 14.99 4.10 -26.15
C GLN A 568 14.51 4.92 -24.94
N GLU A 569 13.19 5.06 -24.73
CA GLU A 569 12.63 5.86 -23.62
C GLU A 569 13.03 5.26 -22.25
N VAL A 570 13.01 3.93 -22.15
CA VAL A 570 13.50 3.20 -20.97
C VAL A 570 15.01 3.32 -20.82
N MET A 571 15.76 3.15 -21.90
CA MET A 571 17.22 3.27 -21.87
C MET A 571 17.67 4.68 -21.43
N ASP A 572 16.97 5.73 -21.84
CA ASP A 572 17.28 7.12 -21.46
C ASP A 572 16.91 7.41 -19.99
N GLU A 573 15.74 6.96 -19.53
CA GLU A 573 15.28 7.14 -18.13
C GLU A 573 16.15 6.37 -17.13
N LEU A 574 16.59 5.14 -17.45
CA LEU A 574 17.54 4.38 -16.63
C LEU A 574 18.92 5.06 -16.55
N GLN A 575 19.36 5.73 -17.62
CA GLN A 575 20.62 6.49 -17.66
C GLN A 575 20.53 7.82 -16.87
N ASP A 576 19.42 8.58 -16.98
CA ASP A 576 19.18 9.80 -16.18
C ASP A 576 19.08 9.49 -14.67
N ARG A 577 18.56 8.30 -14.32
CA ARG A 577 18.21 7.95 -12.94
C ARG A 577 18.86 6.64 -12.46
N PRO A 578 20.17 6.69 -12.11
CA PRO A 578 20.91 5.64 -11.41
C PRO A 578 20.20 4.98 -10.21
N GLU A 579 19.27 5.71 -9.58
CA GLU A 579 18.48 5.30 -8.41
C GLU A 579 17.39 4.25 -8.73
N TRP A 580 17.14 3.88 -9.99
CA TRP A 580 16.14 2.85 -10.31
C TRP A 580 16.46 1.47 -9.69
N CYS A 581 17.74 1.14 -9.50
CA CYS A 581 18.16 -0.05 -8.75
C CYS A 581 17.64 0.01 -7.29
N LEU A 582 17.91 1.13 -6.60
CA LEU A 582 17.39 1.43 -5.26
C LEU A 582 15.86 1.32 -5.21
N ASP A 583 15.17 1.99 -6.15
CA ASP A 583 13.71 2.07 -6.18
C ASP A 583 13.06 0.68 -6.28
N LEU A 584 13.52 -0.15 -7.23
CA LEU A 584 12.96 -1.46 -7.50
C LEU A 584 13.33 -2.47 -6.42
N THR A 585 14.54 -2.42 -5.88
CA THR A 585 14.90 -3.17 -4.68
C THR A 585 14.01 -2.78 -3.50
N PHE A 586 13.78 -1.49 -3.25
CA PHE A 586 12.91 -1.04 -2.16
C PHE A 586 11.45 -1.49 -2.32
N MET A 587 10.92 -1.44 -3.54
CA MET A 587 9.58 -1.97 -3.86
C MET A 587 9.50 -3.48 -3.62
N HIS A 588 10.51 -4.25 -4.03
CA HIS A 588 10.59 -5.68 -3.73
C HIS A 588 10.66 -5.93 -2.21
N SER A 589 11.53 -5.24 -1.47
CA SER A 589 11.66 -5.41 -0.02
C SER A 589 10.37 -5.04 0.72
N LEU A 590 9.64 -4.00 0.30
CA LEU A 590 8.30 -3.69 0.82
C LEU A 590 7.35 -4.88 0.64
N LEU A 591 7.20 -5.40 -0.59
CA LEU A 591 6.31 -6.53 -0.88
C LEU A 591 6.72 -7.81 -0.14
N ARG A 592 8.02 -8.13 -0.13
CA ARG A 592 8.55 -9.44 0.27
C ARG A 592 8.91 -9.57 1.75
N LEU A 593 9.47 -8.51 2.34
CA LEU A 593 9.94 -8.45 3.73
C LEU A 593 8.98 -7.64 4.61
N GLY A 594 8.43 -6.54 4.08
CA GLY A 594 7.52 -5.66 4.81
C GLY A 594 6.12 -6.26 4.93
N TYR A 595 5.52 -6.63 3.79
CA TYR A 595 4.17 -7.16 3.69
C TYR A 595 4.10 -8.70 3.62
N GLU A 596 5.26 -9.37 3.61
CA GLU A 596 5.40 -10.84 3.73
C GLU A 596 4.67 -11.65 2.65
N PHE A 597 4.47 -11.09 1.46
CA PHE A 597 3.97 -11.84 0.31
C PHE A 597 4.97 -12.93 -0.12
N SER A 598 4.47 -13.99 -0.75
CA SER A 598 5.28 -15.04 -1.37
C SER A 598 5.80 -14.61 -2.74
N ASP A 599 6.85 -15.29 -3.22
CA ASP A 599 7.52 -14.96 -4.49
C ASP A 599 6.62 -15.18 -5.72
N ASP A 600 5.64 -16.07 -5.61
CA ASP A 600 4.60 -16.37 -6.60
C ASP A 600 3.34 -15.51 -6.45
N ARG A 601 3.28 -14.58 -5.48
CA ARG A 601 2.10 -13.73 -5.28
C ARG A 601 1.89 -12.79 -6.46
N ASP A 602 0.72 -12.95 -7.08
CA ASP A 602 0.15 -12.00 -8.03
C ASP A 602 -0.05 -10.61 -7.41
N VAL A 603 0.46 -9.59 -8.11
CA VAL A 603 0.20 -8.17 -7.87
C VAL A 603 -0.20 -7.49 -9.18
N VAL A 604 -0.99 -6.42 -9.08
CA VAL A 604 -1.60 -5.72 -10.22
C VAL A 604 -1.20 -4.25 -10.19
N LEU A 605 -0.74 -3.68 -11.32
CA LEU A 605 -0.29 -2.29 -11.38
C LEU A 605 -1.43 -1.33 -11.75
N GLY A 606 -1.79 -0.41 -10.85
CA GLY A 606 -2.88 0.54 -11.05
C GLY A 606 -2.41 1.98 -11.27
N LYS A 607 -2.76 2.57 -12.42
CA LYS A 607 -2.69 4.03 -12.65
C LYS A 607 -4.03 4.65 -13.00
N LYS A 608 -4.75 4.04 -13.94
CA LYS A 608 -6.12 4.41 -14.30
C LYS A 608 -7.03 3.20 -14.36
N LEU A 609 -8.32 3.42 -14.14
CA LEU A 609 -9.40 2.47 -14.42
C LEU A 609 -10.62 3.24 -14.91
N GLN A 610 -11.21 2.86 -16.05
CA GLN A 610 -12.29 3.63 -16.70
C GLN A 610 -11.87 5.11 -16.87
N ASP A 611 -10.69 5.31 -17.46
CA ASP A 611 -9.96 6.59 -17.62
C ASP A 611 -9.75 7.44 -16.36
N THR A 612 -10.14 6.94 -15.19
CA THR A 612 -10.11 7.63 -13.90
C THR A 612 -8.82 7.32 -13.16
N GLU A 613 -8.10 8.34 -12.69
CA GLU A 613 -6.85 8.18 -11.93
C GLU A 613 -7.09 7.43 -10.61
N LEU A 614 -6.27 6.40 -10.38
CA LEU A 614 -6.29 5.60 -9.16
C LEU A 614 -5.45 6.27 -8.06
N GLY A 615 -6.01 6.35 -6.87
CA GLY A 615 -5.49 7.08 -5.72
C GLY A 615 -6.62 7.54 -4.81
N TRP A 616 -6.34 8.34 -3.80
CA TRP A 616 -7.33 8.68 -2.77
C TRP A 616 -8.42 9.68 -3.20
N CYS A 617 -8.23 10.41 -4.30
CA CYS A 617 -9.05 11.56 -4.67
C CYS A 617 -10.54 11.25 -4.89
N LEU A 618 -10.89 10.15 -5.57
CA LEU A 618 -12.29 9.80 -5.84
C LEU A 618 -13.01 9.35 -4.56
N GLY A 619 -12.42 8.45 -3.77
CA GLY A 619 -12.99 7.98 -2.50
C GLY A 619 -13.23 9.11 -1.50
N ALA A 620 -12.28 10.05 -1.38
CA ALA A 620 -12.44 11.26 -0.59
C ALA A 620 -13.57 12.16 -1.13
N THR A 621 -13.75 12.22 -2.46
CA THR A 621 -14.84 12.98 -3.08
C THR A 621 -16.21 12.32 -2.90
N ILE A 622 -16.30 10.98 -3.01
CA ILE A 622 -17.53 10.23 -2.75
C ILE A 622 -18.02 10.46 -1.31
N ALA A 623 -17.09 10.51 -0.34
CA ALA A 623 -17.40 10.87 1.04
C ALA A 623 -17.98 12.29 1.17
N ILE A 624 -17.44 13.27 0.42
CA ILE A 624 -17.95 14.64 0.37
C ILE A 624 -19.37 14.70 -0.22
N VAL A 625 -19.61 14.14 -1.41
CA VAL A 625 -20.92 14.26 -2.09
C VAL A 625 -22.02 13.46 -1.39
N SER A 626 -21.71 12.26 -0.90
CA SER A 626 -22.69 11.39 -0.23
C SER A 626 -23.08 11.88 1.18
N SER A 627 -22.39 12.89 1.72
CA SER A 627 -22.72 13.50 3.01
C SER A 627 -24.05 14.28 3.00
N GLY A 628 -24.61 14.57 1.82
CA GLY A 628 -25.86 15.30 1.61
C GLY A 628 -25.84 16.80 1.99
N ASN A 629 -24.84 17.24 2.76
CA ASN A 629 -24.80 18.57 3.39
C ASN A 629 -23.98 19.60 2.58
N LEU A 630 -24.10 19.56 1.25
CA LEU A 630 -23.35 20.46 0.38
C LEU A 630 -23.96 21.87 0.36
N LYS A 631 -23.26 22.80 1.02
CA LYS A 631 -23.58 24.23 0.99
C LYS A 631 -23.24 24.81 -0.38
N CYS A 632 -24.15 25.60 -0.94
CA CYS A 632 -23.83 26.47 -2.07
C CYS A 632 -23.26 27.80 -1.57
N ARG A 633 -22.26 28.34 -2.27
CA ARG A 633 -21.77 29.70 -2.11
C ARG A 633 -22.90 30.70 -2.41
N LEU A 634 -23.18 31.58 -1.45
CA LEU A 634 -24.05 32.73 -1.69
C LEU A 634 -23.34 33.69 -2.64
N ILE A 635 -23.88 33.87 -3.85
CA ILE A 635 -23.46 34.93 -4.77
C ILE A 635 -24.08 36.23 -4.27
N ALA A 636 -23.23 37.24 -4.02
CA ALA A 636 -23.60 38.58 -3.55
C ALA A 636 -23.68 39.56 -4.73
#